data_AF-A0A8H3HB31-F1
#
_entry.id   AF-A0A8H3HB31-F1
#
_cell.length_a   1.000
_cell.length_b   1.000
_cell.length_c   1.000
_cell.angle_alpha   90.00
_cell.angle_beta   90.00
_cell.angle_gamma   90.00
#
_symmetry.space_group_name_H-M   'P 1'
#
loop_
_entity.id
_entity.type
_entity.pdbx_description
1 polymer ?
#
loop_
_entity_poly.entity_id
_entity_poly.type
_entity_poly.pdbx_seq_one_letter_code
_entity_poly.pdbx_strand_id
1 'polypeptide(L)'
;VGTIQSGDLTKLDSRHTEWSVQRLYLQRSYKQSQTLALELLLAAGVPLDPTLGTPTPGGTLPKNEARDREMLDTALRCALKLQDKPTAVQLAEVSRSRWTNNPGLGHTAGEAFLFANKPYEAISALLHAVRLRTPSHPVLSLLARALHDASVERNNASLGELASVVSQYAERTKPAFERGLFPEQSEPSTKLKTKVVLPLEGVVRNWATDAGLDEVDVGLIVALCCTGDGEGEDTAERSVRTL
;
A
#
# COMPACT_ATOMS: atom_id res chain seq x y z
N VAL A 1 9.41 25.16 -21.71
CA VAL A 1 9.94 24.38 -20.57
C VAL A 1 10.38 25.37 -19.52
N GLY A 2 9.51 25.67 -18.54
CA GLY A 2 9.81 26.65 -17.49
C GLY A 2 10.43 25.94 -16.30
N THR A 3 11.66 26.28 -15.98
CA THR A 3 12.32 25.95 -14.72
C THR A 3 11.47 26.53 -13.58
N ILE A 4 10.94 25.66 -12.71
CA ILE A 4 10.33 26.10 -11.44
C ILE A 4 11.48 26.72 -10.64
N GLN A 5 11.51 28.05 -10.55
CA GLN A 5 12.45 28.75 -9.68
C GLN A 5 12.17 28.33 -8.24
N SER A 6 13.23 28.06 -7.47
CA SER A 6 13.18 27.79 -6.03
C SER A 6 12.76 29.06 -5.28
N GLY A 7 11.50 29.45 -5.42
CA GLY A 7 10.87 30.41 -4.53
C GLY A 7 10.78 29.82 -3.13
N ASP A 8 10.77 30.69 -2.14
CA ASP A 8 10.50 30.36 -0.74
C ASP A 8 9.22 29.51 -0.63
N LEU A 9 9.38 28.20 -0.42
CA LEU A 9 8.29 27.20 -0.39
C LEU A 9 7.21 27.55 0.64
N THR A 10 7.56 28.37 1.65
CA THR A 10 6.64 28.81 2.70
C THR A 10 5.69 29.92 2.29
N LYS A 11 5.91 30.53 1.13
CA LYS A 11 5.07 31.59 0.55
C LYS A 11 4.15 31.11 -0.56
N LEU A 12 4.29 29.86 -0.99
CA LEU A 12 3.42 29.25 -2.00
C LEU A 12 2.15 28.70 -1.35
N ASP A 13 1.02 28.84 -2.05
CA ASP A 13 -0.24 28.19 -1.67
C ASP A 13 -0.02 26.66 -1.59
N SER A 14 -0.46 26.03 -0.50
CA SER A 14 -0.25 24.60 -0.26
C SER A 14 -0.81 23.75 -1.39
N ARG A 15 -1.95 24.16 -1.97
CA ARG A 15 -2.56 23.46 -3.12
C ARG A 15 -1.70 23.56 -4.37
N HIS A 16 -1.00 24.68 -4.56
CA HIS A 16 -0.10 24.87 -5.69
C HIS A 16 1.12 23.95 -5.61
N THR A 17 1.65 23.75 -4.40
CA THR A 17 2.77 22.84 -4.17
C THR A 17 2.40 21.37 -4.39
N GLU A 18 1.25 20.91 -3.86
CA GLU A 18 0.72 19.56 -4.08
C GLU A 18 0.48 19.29 -5.57
N TRP A 19 -0.18 20.23 -6.26
CA TRP A 19 -0.43 20.13 -7.69
C TRP A 19 0.87 20.06 -8.51
N SER A 20 1.90 20.81 -8.11
CA SER A 20 3.19 20.80 -8.81
C SER A 20 3.87 19.43 -8.72
N VAL A 21 3.86 18.81 -7.54
CA VAL A 21 4.39 17.45 -7.34
C VAL A 21 3.65 16.43 -8.21
N GLN A 22 2.31 16.47 -8.18
CA GLN A 22 1.49 15.55 -8.98
C GLN A 22 1.67 15.76 -10.48
N ARG A 23 1.73 17.02 -10.93
CA ARG A 23 1.98 17.35 -12.34
C ARG A 23 3.32 16.79 -12.79
N LEU A 24 4.39 16.97 -12.01
CA LEU A 24 5.71 16.43 -12.35
C LEU A 24 5.69 14.90 -12.43
N TYR A 25 4.96 14.24 -11.51
CA TYR A 25 4.78 12.79 -11.54
C TYR A 25 4.08 12.33 -12.82
N LEU A 26 2.96 12.96 -13.18
CA LEU A 26 2.19 12.64 -14.39
C LEU A 26 2.98 12.92 -15.68
N GLN A 27 3.84 13.94 -15.67
CA GLN A 27 4.77 14.24 -16.76
C GLN A 27 5.97 13.29 -16.83
N ARG A 28 6.04 12.28 -15.95
CA ARG A 28 7.16 11.33 -15.82
C ARG A 28 8.49 11.98 -15.43
N SER A 29 8.45 13.20 -14.90
CA SER A 29 9.61 13.89 -14.31
C SER A 29 9.85 13.38 -12.89
N TYR A 30 10.03 12.06 -12.73
CA TYR A 30 10.03 11.39 -11.43
C TYR A 30 11.09 11.91 -10.47
N LYS A 31 12.30 12.20 -10.95
CA LYS A 31 13.37 12.75 -10.11
C LYS A 31 12.99 14.12 -9.55
N GLN A 32 12.45 15.01 -10.38
CA GLN A 32 12.02 16.35 -9.94
C GLN A 32 10.82 16.27 -9.00
N SER A 33 9.84 15.40 -9.30
CA SER A 33 8.68 15.15 -8.44
C SER A 33 9.11 14.62 -7.07
N GLN A 34 10.04 13.66 -7.03
CA GLN A 34 10.60 13.10 -5.80
C GLN A 34 11.33 14.17 -4.98
N THR A 35 12.22 14.94 -5.61
CA THR A 35 12.97 16.01 -4.93
C THR A 35 12.01 17.00 -4.28
N LEU A 36 11.01 17.49 -5.02
CA LEU A 36 10.05 18.45 -4.47
C LEU A 36 9.19 17.83 -3.35
N ALA A 37 8.76 16.57 -3.48
CA ALA A 37 8.02 15.89 -2.42
C ALA A 37 8.85 15.73 -1.13
N LEU A 38 10.14 15.39 -1.26
CA LEU A 38 11.07 15.28 -0.11
C LEU A 38 11.32 16.64 0.54
N GLU A 39 11.53 17.70 -0.25
CA GLU A 39 11.67 19.06 0.27
C GLU A 39 10.45 19.50 1.07
N LEU A 40 9.24 19.20 0.59
CA LEU A 40 8.00 19.51 1.31
C LEU A 40 7.86 18.71 2.61
N LEU A 41 8.26 17.43 2.61
CA LEU A 41 8.26 16.59 3.81
C LEU A 41 9.25 17.08 4.86
N LEU A 42 10.47 17.45 4.44
CA LEU A 42 11.49 18.04 5.31
C LEU A 42 11.02 19.37 5.89
N ALA A 43 10.44 20.25 5.06
CA ALA A 43 9.90 21.53 5.50
C ALA A 43 8.68 21.38 6.44
N ALA A 44 7.94 20.27 6.35
CA ALA A 44 6.86 19.91 7.28
C ALA A 44 7.36 19.28 8.60
N GLY A 45 8.68 19.04 8.73
CA GLY A 45 9.28 18.41 9.89
C GLY A 45 9.04 16.90 9.98
N VAL A 46 8.77 16.23 8.84
CA VAL A 46 8.74 14.77 8.79
C VAL A 46 10.17 14.26 8.99
N PRO A 47 10.43 13.38 9.97
CA PRO A 47 11.76 12.86 10.23
C PRO A 47 12.16 11.93 9.09
N LEU A 48 12.97 12.44 8.17
CA LEU A 48 13.60 11.70 7.09
C LEU A 48 15.08 11.52 7.41
N ASP A 49 15.68 10.45 6.89
CA ASP A 49 17.12 10.25 6.94
C ASP A 49 17.82 11.47 6.30
N PRO A 50 18.85 12.07 6.94
CA PRO A 50 19.65 13.14 6.34
C PRO A 50 20.19 12.84 4.94
N THR A 51 20.32 11.56 4.56
CA THR A 51 20.72 11.18 3.20
C THR A 51 19.67 11.48 2.13
N LEU A 52 18.40 11.64 2.53
CA LEU A 52 17.28 11.96 1.63
C LEU A 52 17.11 13.47 1.38
N GLY A 53 17.81 14.30 2.16
CA GLY A 53 17.83 15.74 1.99
C GLY A 53 18.15 16.47 3.30
N THR A 54 18.43 17.77 3.18
CA THR A 54 18.69 18.63 4.34
C THR A 54 17.47 19.51 4.62
N PRO A 55 17.09 19.72 5.89
CA PRO A 55 15.98 20.60 6.22
C PRO A 55 16.28 22.02 5.70
N THR A 56 15.36 22.56 4.91
CA THR A 56 15.53 23.89 4.31
C THR A 56 15.55 24.95 5.41
N PRO A 57 16.61 25.77 5.52
CA PRO A 57 16.68 26.82 6.52
C PRO A 57 15.77 27.98 6.10
N GLY A 58 14.58 28.06 6.71
CA GLY A 58 13.65 29.17 6.51
C GLY A 58 12.22 28.70 6.31
N GLY A 59 11.50 28.59 7.43
CA GLY A 59 10.05 28.43 7.49
C GLY A 59 9.60 26.98 7.61
N THR A 60 9.03 26.64 8.76
CA THR A 60 8.30 25.40 8.97
C THR A 60 6.96 25.50 8.27
N LEU A 61 6.71 24.63 7.28
CA LEU A 61 5.37 24.49 6.71
C LEU A 61 4.42 24.06 7.84
N PRO A 62 3.18 24.59 7.89
CA PRO A 62 2.17 24.09 8.82
C PRO A 62 2.00 22.58 8.66
N LYS A 63 1.82 21.88 9.78
CA LYS A 63 1.54 20.43 9.78
C LYS A 63 0.23 20.17 9.04
N ASN A 64 0.29 19.28 8.05
CA ASN A 64 -0.87 18.86 7.29
C ASN A 64 -0.73 17.37 6.96
N GLU A 65 -1.43 16.52 7.72
CA GLU A 65 -1.32 15.07 7.58
C GLU A 65 -1.80 14.55 6.21
N ALA A 66 -2.76 15.23 5.56
CA ALA A 66 -3.21 14.86 4.23
C ALA A 66 -2.11 15.09 3.20
N ARG A 67 -1.53 16.29 3.19
CA ARG A 67 -0.38 16.63 2.34
C ARG A 67 0.76 15.66 2.56
N ASP A 68 1.17 15.45 3.82
CA ASP A 68 2.33 14.64 4.12
C ASP A 68 2.12 13.17 3.70
N ARG A 69 0.89 12.64 3.82
CA ARG A 69 0.54 11.30 3.30
C ARG A 69 0.68 11.21 1.78
N GLU A 70 0.20 12.22 1.07
CA GLU A 70 0.27 12.29 -0.40
C GLU A 70 1.70 12.46 -0.90
N MET A 71 2.51 13.28 -0.22
CA MET A 71 3.91 13.49 -0.56
C MET A 71 4.74 12.21 -0.31
N LEU A 72 4.49 11.49 0.79
CA LEU A 72 5.12 10.19 1.06
C LEU A 72 4.77 9.15 -0.01
N ASP A 73 3.49 9.00 -0.34
CA ASP A 73 3.03 8.06 -1.38
C ASP A 73 3.64 8.39 -2.75
N THR A 74 3.66 9.68 -3.12
CA THR A 74 4.24 10.12 -4.39
C THR A 74 5.75 9.94 -4.44
N ALA A 75 6.46 10.26 -3.35
CA ALA A 75 7.91 10.06 -3.24
C ALA A 75 8.28 8.56 -3.34
N LEU A 76 7.50 7.68 -2.71
CA LEU A 76 7.66 6.22 -2.81
C LEU A 76 7.47 5.74 -4.26
N ARG A 77 6.39 6.15 -4.92
CA ARG A 77 6.14 5.78 -6.33
C ARG A 77 7.25 6.29 -7.24
N CYS A 78 7.75 7.50 -7.02
CA CYS A 78 8.91 8.01 -7.74
C CYS A 78 10.15 7.15 -7.50
N ALA A 79 10.45 6.76 -6.26
CA ALA A 79 11.60 5.90 -5.94
C ALA A 79 11.53 4.57 -6.70
N LEU A 80 10.35 3.94 -6.73
CA LEU A 80 10.09 2.74 -7.52
C LEU A 80 10.33 2.95 -9.03
N LYS A 81 9.84 4.06 -9.60
CA LYS A 81 10.03 4.39 -11.03
C LYS A 81 11.48 4.71 -11.37
N LEU A 82 12.23 5.29 -10.43
CA LEU A 82 13.65 5.61 -10.56
C LEU A 82 14.56 4.41 -10.26
N GLN A 83 14.00 3.27 -9.83
CA GLN A 83 14.73 2.08 -9.40
C GLN A 83 15.66 2.34 -8.18
N ASP A 84 15.30 3.31 -7.34
CA ASP A 84 16.07 3.70 -6.16
C ASP A 84 15.62 2.89 -4.93
N LYS A 85 16.21 1.71 -4.75
CA LYS A 85 15.89 0.81 -3.63
C LYS A 85 16.15 1.43 -2.26
N PRO A 86 17.31 2.05 -1.98
CA PRO A 86 17.57 2.66 -0.67
C PRO A 86 16.51 3.68 -0.27
N THR A 87 16.18 4.61 -1.17
CA THR A 87 15.18 5.65 -0.90
C THR A 87 13.79 5.04 -0.73
N ALA A 88 13.42 4.05 -1.55
CA ALA A 88 12.14 3.37 -1.43
C ALA A 88 11.97 2.70 -0.05
N VAL A 89 13.00 2.02 0.45
CA VAL A 89 12.99 1.41 1.80
C VAL A 89 12.87 2.47 2.88
N GLN A 90 13.71 3.50 2.85
CA GLN A 90 13.68 4.54 3.89
C GLN A 90 12.32 5.24 3.97
N LEU A 91 11.70 5.55 2.83
CA LEU A 91 10.36 6.14 2.79
C LEU A 91 9.28 5.17 3.28
N ALA A 92 9.39 3.89 2.95
CA ALA A 92 8.47 2.86 3.42
C ALA A 92 8.54 2.75 4.96
N GLU A 93 9.75 2.71 5.51
CA GLU A 93 10.01 2.69 6.95
C GLU A 93 9.41 3.90 7.68
N VAL A 94 9.68 5.12 7.20
CA VAL A 94 9.13 6.36 7.79
C VAL A 94 7.59 6.39 7.73
N SER A 95 6.99 5.71 6.77
CA SER A 95 5.54 5.66 6.61
C SER A 95 4.80 4.66 7.51
N ARG A 96 5.51 3.79 8.27
CA ARG A 96 4.93 2.72 9.13
C ARG A 96 3.73 3.17 9.96
N SER A 97 3.90 4.26 10.71
CA SER A 97 2.88 4.80 11.62
C SER A 97 1.59 5.26 10.92
N ARG A 98 1.60 5.37 9.58
CA ARG A 98 0.51 5.93 8.78
C ARG A 98 -0.28 4.87 8.02
N TRP A 99 0.20 3.63 7.92
CA TRP A 99 -0.44 2.57 7.13
C TRP A 99 -1.86 2.25 7.63
N THR A 100 -2.04 2.23 8.95
CA THR A 100 -3.30 1.88 9.60
C THR A 100 -4.51 2.70 9.11
N ASN A 101 -4.28 3.98 8.79
CA ASN A 101 -5.30 4.93 8.33
C ASN A 101 -5.12 5.31 6.85
N ASN A 102 -4.15 4.71 6.16
CA ASN A 102 -3.91 4.93 4.74
C ASN A 102 -3.52 3.61 4.04
N PRO A 103 -4.51 2.77 3.69
CA PRO A 103 -4.28 1.51 3.03
C PRO A 103 -3.50 1.63 1.70
N GLY A 104 -3.70 2.72 0.97
CA GLY A 104 -2.98 2.98 -0.29
C GLY A 104 -1.48 3.16 -0.06
N LEU A 105 -1.11 3.89 0.99
CA LEU A 105 0.29 4.05 1.38
C LEU A 105 0.90 2.73 1.88
N GLY A 106 0.14 1.92 2.64
CA GLY A 106 0.58 0.57 3.03
C GLY A 106 0.85 -0.33 1.83
N HIS A 107 -0.01 -0.29 0.81
CA HIS A 107 0.19 -1.02 -0.44
C HIS A 107 1.48 -0.61 -1.15
N THR A 108 1.70 0.70 -1.37
CA THR A 108 2.91 1.21 -2.02
C THR A 108 4.17 0.96 -1.19
N ALA A 109 4.10 1.01 0.14
CA ALA A 109 5.21 0.64 1.01
C ALA A 109 5.55 -0.86 0.91
N GLY A 110 4.53 -1.73 0.83
CA GLY A 110 4.71 -3.17 0.56
C GLY A 110 5.40 -3.44 -0.77
N GLU A 111 5.01 -2.74 -1.84
CA GLU A 111 5.70 -2.79 -3.13
C GLU A 111 7.17 -2.35 -3.02
N ALA A 112 7.45 -1.29 -2.27
CA ALA A 112 8.82 -0.79 -2.03
C ALA A 112 9.69 -1.81 -1.30
N PHE A 113 9.18 -2.46 -0.26
CA PHE A 113 9.90 -3.52 0.43
C PHE A 113 10.18 -4.73 -0.46
N LEU A 114 9.18 -5.20 -1.23
CA LEU A 114 9.39 -6.30 -2.19
C LEU A 114 10.39 -5.92 -3.29
N PHE A 115 10.32 -4.70 -3.81
CA PHE A 115 11.29 -4.18 -4.77
C PHE A 115 12.73 -4.20 -4.22
N ALA A 116 12.88 -3.96 -2.92
CA ALA A 116 14.15 -4.00 -2.21
C ALA A 116 14.57 -5.40 -1.73
N ASN A 117 13.86 -6.47 -2.11
CA ASN A 117 14.07 -7.83 -1.63
C ASN A 117 13.97 -7.93 -0.10
N LYS A 118 12.96 -7.28 0.48
CA LYS A 118 12.62 -7.31 1.90
C LYS A 118 11.22 -7.89 2.10
N PRO A 119 10.97 -9.16 1.74
CA PRO A 119 9.63 -9.72 1.68
C PRO A 119 8.97 -9.80 3.05
N TYR A 120 9.73 -10.02 4.12
CA TYR A 120 9.15 -10.09 5.47
C TYR A 120 8.64 -8.73 5.95
N GLU A 121 9.42 -7.66 5.74
CA GLU A 121 9.01 -6.30 6.08
C GLU A 121 7.79 -5.82 5.27
N ALA A 122 7.59 -6.36 4.07
CA ALA A 122 6.42 -6.07 3.24
C ALA A 122 5.10 -6.59 3.83
N ILE A 123 5.13 -7.66 4.64
CA ILE A 123 3.92 -8.34 5.15
C ILE A 123 3.04 -7.37 5.93
N SER A 124 3.60 -6.69 6.93
CA SER A 124 2.84 -5.76 7.78
C SER A 124 2.21 -4.62 6.98
N ALA A 125 2.98 -4.02 6.05
CA ALA A 125 2.50 -2.95 5.19
C ALA A 125 1.29 -3.39 4.35
N LEU A 126 1.35 -4.61 3.79
CA LEU A 126 0.29 -5.20 2.97
C LEU A 126 -0.91 -5.67 3.80
N LEU A 127 -0.70 -6.17 5.02
CA LEU A 127 -1.79 -6.50 5.96
C LEU A 127 -2.59 -5.25 6.34
N HIS A 128 -1.91 -4.13 6.59
CA HIS A 128 -2.59 -2.86 6.80
C HIS A 128 -3.34 -2.36 5.56
N ALA A 129 -2.87 -2.69 4.36
CA ALA A 129 -3.53 -2.33 3.10
C ALA A 129 -4.86 -3.08 2.87
N VAL A 130 -5.04 -4.27 3.44
CA VAL A 130 -6.26 -5.07 3.30
C VAL A 130 -7.27 -4.91 4.44
N ARG A 131 -6.93 -4.16 5.50
CA ARG A 131 -7.76 -4.07 6.72
C ARG A 131 -9.12 -3.39 6.54
N LEU A 132 -9.16 -2.28 5.80
CA LEU A 132 -10.29 -1.33 5.86
C LEU A 132 -11.29 -1.45 4.70
N ARG A 133 -11.01 -2.29 3.71
CA ARG A 133 -11.81 -2.45 2.50
C ARG A 133 -11.80 -3.90 2.08
N THR A 134 -12.78 -4.31 1.27
CA THR A 134 -12.73 -5.59 0.58
C THR A 134 -11.37 -5.71 -0.14
N PRO A 135 -10.54 -6.70 0.22
CA PRO A 135 -9.20 -6.82 -0.33
C PRO A 135 -9.28 -6.99 -1.85
N SER A 136 -8.52 -6.19 -2.59
CA SER A 136 -8.46 -6.30 -4.06
C SER A 136 -7.40 -7.32 -4.48
N HIS A 137 -7.61 -7.93 -5.66
CA HIS A 137 -6.68 -8.92 -6.21
C HIS A 137 -5.22 -8.45 -6.21
N PRO A 138 -4.85 -7.22 -6.66
CA PRO A 138 -3.45 -6.80 -6.66
C PRO A 138 -2.79 -6.82 -5.27
N VAL A 139 -3.50 -6.37 -4.23
CA VAL A 139 -2.95 -6.32 -2.87
C VAL A 139 -2.82 -7.73 -2.29
N LEU A 140 -3.82 -8.59 -2.50
CA LEU A 140 -3.77 -9.99 -2.08
C LEU A 140 -2.64 -10.77 -2.78
N SER A 141 -2.47 -10.58 -4.09
CA SER A 141 -1.39 -11.20 -4.87
C SER A 141 -0.01 -10.76 -4.38
N LEU A 142 0.16 -9.48 -4.04
CA LEU A 142 1.40 -8.98 -3.45
C LEU A 142 1.64 -9.54 -2.04
N LEU A 143 0.61 -9.64 -1.21
CA LEU A 143 0.73 -10.22 0.13
C LEU A 143 1.08 -11.72 0.07
N ALA A 144 0.41 -12.48 -0.81
CA ALA A 144 0.73 -13.89 -1.04
C ALA A 144 2.19 -14.06 -1.49
N ARG A 145 2.67 -13.22 -2.40
CA ARG A 145 4.07 -13.20 -2.82
C ARG A 145 5.01 -12.87 -1.66
N ALA A 146 4.71 -11.84 -0.86
CA ALA A 146 5.54 -11.47 0.28
C ALA A 146 5.67 -12.62 1.30
N LEU A 147 4.56 -13.29 1.63
CA LEU A 147 4.54 -14.45 2.51
C LEU A 147 5.34 -15.62 1.92
N HIS A 148 5.20 -15.89 0.62
CA HIS A 148 5.94 -16.95 -0.06
C HIS A 148 7.45 -16.67 -0.10
N ASP A 149 7.84 -15.50 -0.57
CA ASP A 149 9.25 -15.10 -0.68
C ASP A 149 9.91 -15.10 0.72
N ALA A 150 9.20 -14.64 1.75
CA ALA A 150 9.67 -14.68 3.14
C ALA A 150 9.75 -16.11 3.71
N SER A 151 8.83 -17.00 3.31
CA SER A 151 8.86 -18.43 3.67
C SER A 151 10.13 -19.10 3.15
N VAL A 152 10.50 -18.83 1.89
CA VAL A 152 11.72 -19.34 1.26
C VAL A 152 12.97 -18.74 1.91
N GLU A 153 13.02 -17.42 2.09
CA GLU A 153 14.17 -16.73 2.68
C GLU A 153 14.48 -17.20 4.10
N ARG A 154 13.44 -17.45 4.91
CA ARG A 154 13.56 -17.80 6.33
C ARG A 154 13.43 -19.30 6.61
N ASN A 155 13.17 -20.11 5.60
CA ASN A 155 12.85 -21.53 5.71
C ASN A 155 11.72 -21.79 6.75
N ASN A 156 10.63 -21.01 6.66
CA ASN A 156 9.50 -21.08 7.60
C ASN A 156 8.23 -21.58 6.87
N ALA A 157 7.83 -22.81 7.17
CA ALA A 157 6.67 -23.46 6.55
C ALA A 157 5.34 -22.76 6.87
N SER A 158 5.20 -22.17 8.06
CA SER A 158 3.98 -21.47 8.47
C SER A 158 3.69 -20.25 7.58
N LEU A 159 4.73 -19.50 7.17
CA LEU A 159 4.59 -18.45 6.17
C LEU A 159 4.12 -19.00 4.81
N GLY A 160 4.57 -20.21 4.43
CA GLY A 160 4.15 -20.89 3.21
C GLY A 160 2.69 -21.31 3.22
N GLU A 161 2.19 -21.79 4.36
CA GLU A 161 0.76 -22.12 4.55
C GLU A 161 -0.11 -20.86 4.44
N LEU A 162 0.30 -19.77 5.11
CA LEU A 162 -0.37 -18.47 4.98
C LEU A 162 -0.36 -17.97 3.53
N ALA A 163 0.78 -18.08 2.83
CA ALA A 163 0.89 -17.70 1.42
C ALA A 163 -0.10 -18.48 0.54
N SER A 164 -0.25 -19.79 0.78
CA SER A 164 -1.19 -20.64 0.05
C SER A 164 -2.64 -20.18 0.23
N VAL A 165 -3.05 -19.91 1.48
CA VAL A 165 -4.41 -19.45 1.78
C VAL A 165 -4.69 -18.08 1.15
N VAL A 166 -3.77 -17.13 1.29
CA VAL A 166 -3.90 -15.78 0.71
C VAL A 166 -3.88 -15.84 -0.82
N SER A 167 -3.06 -16.70 -1.42
CA SER A 167 -3.02 -16.89 -2.88
C SER A 167 -4.34 -17.44 -3.41
N GLN A 168 -4.96 -18.40 -2.71
CA GLN A 168 -6.28 -18.90 -3.09
C GLN A 168 -7.33 -17.79 -3.02
N TYR A 169 -7.26 -16.93 -2.00
CA TYR A 169 -8.16 -15.78 -1.91
C TYR A 169 -7.92 -14.77 -3.04
N ALA A 170 -6.65 -14.50 -3.38
CA ALA A 170 -6.30 -13.66 -4.53
C ALA A 170 -6.91 -14.19 -5.83
N GLU A 171 -6.82 -15.49 -6.11
CA GLU A 171 -7.40 -16.09 -7.32
C GLU A 171 -8.93 -16.01 -7.35
N ARG A 172 -9.61 -16.09 -6.21
CA ARG A 172 -11.08 -15.90 -6.16
C ARG A 172 -11.50 -14.47 -6.49
N THR A 173 -10.70 -13.47 -6.11
CA THR A 173 -10.99 -12.05 -6.36
C THR A 173 -10.57 -11.59 -7.76
N LYS A 174 -9.69 -12.34 -8.44
CA LYS A 174 -9.16 -12.01 -9.77
C LYS A 174 -10.24 -11.73 -10.83
N PRO A 175 -11.28 -12.57 -11.02
CA PRO A 175 -12.27 -12.32 -12.08
C PRO A 175 -13.09 -11.04 -11.84
N ALA A 176 -13.36 -10.69 -10.59
CA ALA A 176 -14.08 -9.46 -10.26
C ALA A 176 -13.20 -8.23 -10.54
N PHE A 177 -11.90 -8.34 -10.28
CA PHE A 177 -10.94 -7.29 -10.61
C PHE A 177 -10.76 -7.11 -12.12
N GLU A 178 -10.61 -8.20 -12.88
CA GLU A 178 -10.42 -8.17 -14.35
C GLU A 178 -11.65 -7.64 -15.09
N ARG A 179 -12.86 -7.91 -14.58
CA ARG A 179 -14.11 -7.37 -15.14
C ARG A 179 -14.18 -5.84 -15.06
N GLY A 180 -13.40 -5.23 -14.15
CA GLY A 180 -13.39 -3.78 -13.94
C GLY A 180 -14.69 -3.27 -13.30
N LEU A 181 -14.75 -1.94 -13.12
CA LEU A 181 -15.90 -1.26 -12.49
C LEU A 181 -17.11 -1.12 -13.43
N PHE A 182 -16.91 -1.29 -14.74
CA PHE A 182 -17.94 -1.13 -15.77
C PHE A 182 -17.91 -2.34 -16.70
N PRO A 183 -18.53 -3.46 -16.31
CA PRO A 183 -18.61 -4.63 -17.18
C PRO A 183 -19.35 -4.26 -18.47
N GLU A 184 -18.80 -4.60 -19.63
CA GLU A 184 -19.63 -4.73 -20.82
C GLU A 184 -20.63 -5.85 -20.55
N GLN A 185 -21.92 -5.55 -20.70
CA GLN A 185 -23.01 -6.50 -20.46
C GLN A 185 -22.76 -7.79 -21.26
N SER A 186 -22.31 -8.83 -20.59
CA SER A 186 -22.15 -10.17 -21.14
C SER A 186 -22.58 -11.21 -20.13
N GLU A 187 -23.10 -12.30 -20.69
CA GLU A 187 -24.09 -13.25 -20.22
C GLU A 187 -24.03 -13.75 -18.76
N PRO A 188 -25.17 -14.23 -18.21
CA PRO A 188 -25.25 -14.75 -16.86
C PRO A 188 -24.32 -15.95 -16.67
N SER A 189 -23.14 -15.71 -16.10
CA SER A 189 -22.22 -16.79 -15.72
C SER A 189 -22.82 -17.53 -14.51
N THR A 190 -23.42 -18.69 -14.75
CA THR A 190 -23.76 -19.69 -13.74
C THR A 190 -22.47 -20.22 -13.12
N LYS A 191 -21.95 -19.52 -12.11
CA LYS A 191 -20.85 -20.05 -11.29
C LYS A 191 -21.43 -21.02 -10.27
N LEU A 192 -21.09 -22.30 -10.38
CA LEU A 192 -21.20 -23.23 -9.27
C LEU A 192 -20.47 -22.61 -8.07
N LYS A 193 -21.18 -22.40 -6.95
CA LYS A 193 -20.56 -22.00 -5.68
C LYS A 193 -19.68 -23.15 -5.20
N THR A 194 -18.40 -23.15 -5.60
CA THR A 194 -17.41 -24.05 -5.00
C THR A 194 -17.32 -23.73 -3.52
N LYS A 195 -17.66 -24.70 -2.66
CA LYS A 195 -17.60 -24.53 -1.21
C LYS A 195 -16.14 -24.27 -0.83
N VAL A 196 -15.83 -23.03 -0.48
CA VAL A 196 -14.50 -22.64 -0.02
C VAL A 196 -14.26 -23.30 1.34
N VAL A 197 -13.21 -24.11 1.43
CA VAL A 197 -12.75 -24.67 2.71
C VAL A 197 -11.83 -23.62 3.33
N LEU A 198 -12.34 -22.91 4.33
CA LEU A 198 -11.53 -21.96 5.10
C LEU A 198 -10.84 -22.69 6.25
N PRO A 199 -9.56 -22.38 6.53
CA PRO A 199 -8.87 -22.90 7.70
C PRO A 199 -9.53 -22.38 8.99
N LEU A 200 -9.43 -23.17 10.06
CA LEU A 200 -9.89 -22.76 11.38
C LEU A 200 -9.04 -21.61 11.91
N GLU A 201 -9.67 -20.65 12.60
CA GLU A 201 -8.98 -19.49 13.18
C GLU A 201 -7.78 -19.87 14.05
N GLY A 202 -7.93 -20.88 14.92
CA GLY A 202 -6.84 -21.34 15.78
C GLY A 202 -5.62 -21.85 14.99
N VAL A 203 -5.84 -22.45 13.82
CA VAL A 203 -4.77 -22.93 12.95
C VAL A 203 -4.02 -21.76 12.30
N VAL A 204 -4.75 -20.79 11.74
CA VAL A 204 -4.15 -19.59 11.14
C VAL A 204 -3.37 -18.78 12.17
N ARG A 205 -3.91 -18.65 13.39
CA ARG A 205 -3.25 -17.94 14.49
C ARG A 205 -1.94 -18.61 14.88
N ASN A 206 -1.90 -19.94 14.96
CA ASN A 206 -0.68 -20.69 15.24
C ASN A 206 0.35 -20.47 14.14
N TRP A 207 -0.03 -20.59 12.87
CA TRP A 207 0.87 -20.31 11.75
C TRP A 207 1.44 -18.90 11.79
N ALA A 208 0.61 -17.89 12.07
CA ALA A 208 1.03 -16.50 12.17
C ALA A 208 2.00 -16.25 13.35
N THR A 209 1.75 -16.90 14.49
CA THR A 209 2.62 -16.81 15.67
C THR A 209 3.96 -17.52 15.43
N ASP A 210 3.93 -18.73 14.85
CA ASP A 210 5.13 -19.50 14.48
C ASP A 210 5.95 -18.82 13.37
N ALA A 211 5.30 -18.01 12.54
CA ALA A 211 5.94 -17.13 11.56
C ALA A 211 6.63 -15.90 12.18
N GLY A 212 6.45 -15.68 13.49
CA GLY A 212 7.01 -14.56 14.23
C GLY A 212 6.36 -13.22 13.91
N LEU A 213 5.14 -13.21 13.34
CA LEU A 213 4.41 -11.97 13.10
C LEU A 213 4.06 -11.29 14.43
N ASP A 214 3.96 -9.96 14.43
CA ASP A 214 3.55 -9.22 15.62
C ASP A 214 2.07 -9.44 15.93
N GLU A 215 1.64 -9.11 17.15
CA GLU A 215 0.26 -9.37 17.60
C GLU A 215 -0.80 -8.69 16.72
N VAL A 216 -0.47 -7.52 16.16
CA VAL A 216 -1.38 -6.77 15.29
C VAL A 216 -1.52 -7.50 13.96
N ASP A 217 -0.41 -7.88 13.34
CA ASP A 217 -0.34 -8.62 12.08
C ASP A 217 -0.99 -10.00 12.21
N VAL A 218 -0.79 -10.70 13.35
CA VAL A 218 -1.51 -11.95 13.67
C VAL A 218 -3.02 -11.72 13.65
N GLY A 219 -3.51 -10.64 14.28
CA GLY A 219 -4.93 -10.29 14.23
C GLY A 219 -5.43 -10.02 12.81
N LEU A 220 -4.65 -9.29 12.01
CA LEU A 220 -5.00 -8.93 10.64
C LEU A 220 -5.03 -10.14 9.69
N ILE A 221 -4.03 -11.01 9.73
CA ILE A 221 -3.96 -12.20 8.87
C ILE A 221 -5.03 -13.22 9.25
N VAL A 222 -5.33 -13.38 10.55
CA VAL A 222 -6.43 -14.23 11.02
C VAL A 222 -7.76 -13.71 10.50
N ALA A 223 -8.03 -12.41 10.66
CA ALA A 223 -9.25 -11.81 10.12
C ALA A 223 -9.35 -12.05 8.60
N LEU A 224 -8.27 -11.81 7.86
CA LEU A 224 -8.22 -11.98 6.41
C LEU A 224 -8.50 -13.42 5.95
N CYS A 225 -7.87 -14.41 6.59
CA CYS A 225 -7.95 -15.82 6.18
C CYS A 225 -9.23 -16.51 6.66
N CYS A 226 -9.88 -15.98 7.70
CA CYS A 226 -11.05 -16.60 8.32
C CYS A 226 -12.37 -15.90 8.00
N THR A 227 -12.36 -14.65 7.53
CA THR A 227 -13.55 -14.07 6.90
C THR A 227 -13.79 -14.77 5.58
N GLY A 228 -14.83 -15.58 5.50
CA GLY A 228 -15.30 -16.10 4.21
C GLY A 228 -15.64 -14.96 3.27
N ASP A 229 -15.61 -15.24 1.96
CA ASP A 229 -16.02 -14.28 0.93
C ASP A 229 -17.38 -13.71 1.38
N GLY A 230 -17.39 -12.49 1.92
CA GLY A 230 -18.58 -11.93 2.53
C GLY A 230 -19.69 -12.01 1.50
N GLU A 231 -20.78 -12.71 1.83
CA GLU A 231 -22.01 -12.66 1.04
C GLU A 231 -22.52 -11.21 1.11
N GLY A 232 -21.99 -10.37 0.22
CA GLY A 232 -22.70 -9.19 -0.25
C GLY A 232 -23.82 -9.70 -1.15
N GLU A 233 -25.00 -9.90 -0.57
CA GLU A 233 -26.24 -9.68 -1.31
C GLU A 233 -26.23 -8.23 -1.83
N ASP A 234 -25.57 -8.02 -2.97
CA ASP A 234 -25.80 -6.84 -3.82
C ASP A 234 -27.05 -7.11 -4.67
N THR A 235 -28.19 -7.27 -3.99
CA THR A 235 -29.52 -6.98 -4.53
C THR A 235 -30.12 -5.78 -3.80
N ALA A 236 -29.30 -4.76 -3.56
CA ALA A 236 -29.80 -3.44 -3.21
C ALA A 236 -28.98 -2.41 -3.97
N GLU A 237 -29.59 -1.85 -5.01
CA GLU A 237 -29.19 -0.62 -5.67
C GLU A 237 -28.76 0.41 -4.61
N ARG A 238 -27.46 0.62 -4.44
CA ARG A 238 -26.97 1.77 -3.68
C ARG A 238 -27.20 3.01 -4.52
N SER A 239 -28.35 3.62 -4.28
CA SER A 239 -28.74 4.92 -4.81
C SER A 239 -27.62 5.94 -4.60
N VAL A 240 -27.13 6.51 -5.70
CA VAL A 240 -26.20 7.64 -5.70
C VAL A 240 -26.97 8.90 -5.27
N ARG A 241 -27.02 9.15 -3.96
CA ARG A 241 -27.28 10.46 -3.33
C ARG A 241 -26.52 10.44 -1.99
N THR A 242 -25.64 11.37 -1.62
CA THR A 242 -25.55 12.80 -1.95
C THR A 242 -24.14 13.28 -1.56
N LEU A 243 -23.60 14.20 -2.37
CA LEU A 243 -22.45 15.13 -2.21
C LEU A 243 -21.56 15.02 -0.96
#